data_AF-A0A448X9V7-F1
#
_entry.id   AF-A0A448X9V7-F1
#
_cell.length_a   1.000
_cell.length_b   1.000
_cell.length_c   1.000
_cell.angle_alpha   90.00
_cell.angle_beta   90.00
_cell.angle_gamma   90.00
#
_symmetry.space_group_name_H-M   'P 1'
#
loop_
_entity.id
_entity.type
_entity.pdbx_description
1 polymer ?
#
loop_
_entity_poly.entity_id
_entity_poly.type
_entity_poly.pdbx_seq_one_letter_code
_entity_poly.pdbx_strand_id
1 'polypeptide(L)'
;MPDTSIHFVFTCSRLGLETSPWDLSANNELHVIGDISLACQQWLLTCLPAGVTAATSVADQADFAMGVDALTWYRCRGRKLLSEIARFWASRMTYSEDKAAFEILGQLCL
;
A
#
# COMPACT_ATOMS: atom_id res chain seq x y z
N MET A 1 -12.23 11.35 -14.71
CA MET A 1 -10.85 10.94 -15.04
C MET A 1 -10.73 9.47 -14.68
N PRO A 2 -10.06 8.62 -15.48
CA PRO A 2 -9.83 7.24 -15.09
C PRO A 2 -9.04 7.24 -13.76
N ASP A 3 -9.52 6.48 -12.79
CA ASP A 3 -8.96 6.35 -11.45
C ASP A 3 -7.57 5.72 -11.56
N THR A 4 -6.52 6.53 -11.44
CA THR A 4 -5.12 6.08 -11.47
C THR A 4 -4.63 5.71 -10.08
N SER A 5 -5.44 4.97 -9.31
CA SER A 5 -4.99 4.39 -8.04
C SER A 5 -4.12 3.15 -8.30
N ILE A 6 -3.11 2.94 -7.45
CA ILE A 6 -2.27 1.74 -7.54
C ILE A 6 -3.10 0.53 -7.12
N HIS A 7 -3.27 -0.42 -8.04
CA HIS A 7 -3.81 -1.75 -7.77
C HIS A 7 -2.64 -2.73 -7.74
N PHE A 8 -2.25 -3.20 -6.55
CA PHE A 8 -1.36 -4.35 -6.49
C PHE A 8 -2.15 -5.60 -6.80
N VAL A 9 -1.60 -6.39 -7.71
CA VAL A 9 -2.14 -7.65 -8.20
C VAL A 9 -1.90 -8.75 -7.16
N PHE A 10 -2.80 -9.72 -7.09
CA PHE A 10 -2.69 -10.84 -6.16
C PHE A 10 -1.44 -11.67 -6.46
N THR A 11 -1.25 -12.03 -7.74
CA THR A 11 -0.02 -12.65 -8.20
C THR A 11 0.68 -11.72 -9.19
N CYS A 12 1.92 -11.34 -8.86
CA CYS A 12 2.66 -10.35 -9.64
C CYS A 12 3.78 -10.99 -10.47
N SER A 13 3.77 -10.75 -11.78
CA SER A 13 4.91 -11.03 -12.64
C SER A 13 6.03 -9.99 -12.47
N ARG A 14 7.21 -10.26 -13.08
CA ARG A 14 8.33 -9.31 -13.14
C ARG A 14 7.95 -7.92 -13.71
N LEU A 15 6.87 -7.82 -14.48
CA LEU A 15 6.40 -6.57 -15.08
C LEU A 15 5.31 -5.85 -14.27
N GLY A 16 4.89 -6.39 -13.12
CA GLY A 16 3.79 -5.81 -12.35
C GLY A 16 2.40 -6.27 -12.78
N LEU A 17 2.31 -7.24 -13.69
CA LEU A 17 1.03 -7.72 -14.23
C LEU A 17 0.45 -8.86 -13.39
N GLU A 18 -0.89 -8.88 -13.28
CA GLU A 18 -1.66 -9.95 -12.67
C GLU A 18 -1.47 -11.25 -13.44
N THR A 19 -1.08 -12.30 -12.73
CA THR A 19 -0.87 -13.63 -13.31
C THR A 19 -1.66 -14.72 -12.60
N SER A 20 -2.58 -14.36 -11.70
CA SER A 20 -3.43 -15.32 -11.02
C SER A 20 -4.28 -16.09 -12.04
N PRO A 21 -4.35 -17.43 -11.94
CA PRO A 21 -5.14 -18.22 -12.87
C PRO A 21 -6.66 -18.15 -12.60
N TRP A 22 -7.08 -17.56 -11.47
CA TRP A 22 -8.48 -17.51 -11.05
C TRP A 22 -8.96 -16.08 -10.84
N ASP A 23 -10.11 -15.74 -11.43
CA ASP A 23 -10.71 -14.39 -11.35
C ASP A 23 -11.06 -13.97 -9.92
N LEU A 24 -11.43 -14.93 -9.06
CA LEU A 24 -11.75 -14.65 -7.66
C LEU A 24 -10.54 -14.11 -6.90
N SER A 25 -9.38 -14.75 -7.04
CA SER A 25 -8.14 -14.28 -6.42
C SER A 25 -7.70 -12.93 -7.00
N ALA A 26 -7.74 -12.79 -8.33
CA ALA A 26 -7.33 -11.55 -9.00
C ALA A 26 -8.15 -10.32 -8.61
N ASN A 27 -9.45 -10.48 -8.28
CA ASN A 27 -10.36 -9.36 -8.07
C ASN A 27 -10.86 -9.19 -6.63
N ASN A 28 -10.87 -10.26 -5.83
CA ASN A 28 -11.53 -10.26 -4.52
C ASN A 28 -10.56 -10.46 -3.34
N GLU A 29 -9.34 -10.95 -3.56
CA GLU A 29 -8.31 -11.11 -2.51
C GLU A 29 -7.47 -9.82 -2.39
N LEU A 30 -8.10 -8.75 -1.96
CA LEU A 30 -7.45 -7.43 -1.90
C LEU A 30 -6.58 -7.23 -0.64
N HIS A 31 -6.50 -8.23 0.24
CA HIS A 31 -5.68 -8.17 1.45
C HIS A 31 -4.19 -7.92 1.12
N VAL A 32 -3.71 -8.38 -0.04
CA VAL A 32 -2.33 -8.20 -0.52
C VAL A 32 -1.90 -6.72 -0.50
N ILE A 33 -2.83 -5.81 -0.77
CA ILE A 33 -2.58 -4.36 -0.75
C ILE A 33 -2.39 -3.86 0.69
N GLY A 34 -3.15 -4.40 1.64
CA GLY A 34 -2.96 -4.18 3.08
C GLY A 34 -1.63 -4.76 3.57
N ASP A 35 -1.30 -5.98 3.14
CA ASP A 35 -0.08 -6.69 3.53
C ASP A 35 1.19 -5.93 3.10
N ILE A 36 1.19 -5.32 1.91
CA ILE A 36 2.29 -4.46 1.46
C ILE A 36 2.49 -3.26 2.38
N SER A 37 1.40 -2.62 2.81
CA SER A 37 1.48 -1.48 3.74
C SER A 37 2.07 -1.90 5.09
N LEU A 38 1.66 -3.07 5.59
CA LEU A 38 2.17 -3.66 6.83
C LEU A 38 3.66 -4.01 6.70
N ALA A 39 4.07 -4.66 5.61
CA ALA A 39 5.46 -5.00 5.35
C ALA A 39 6.35 -3.75 5.26
N CYS A 40 5.87 -2.68 4.61
CA CYS A 40 6.57 -1.40 4.58
C CYS A 40 6.76 -0.84 5.99
N GLN A 41 5.70 -0.85 6.82
CA GLN A 41 5.78 -0.38 8.20
C GLN A 41 6.75 -1.22 9.04
N GLN A 42 6.68 -2.55 8.93
CA GLN A 42 7.57 -3.46 9.65
C GLN A 42 9.03 -3.24 9.27
N TRP A 43 9.33 -3.11 7.97
CA TRP A 43 10.68 -2.82 7.50
C TRP A 43 11.22 -1.48 8.02
N LEU A 44 10.39 -0.43 8.05
CA LEU A 44 10.79 0.85 8.62
C LEU A 44 11.09 0.71 10.12
N LEU A 45 10.26 -0.01 10.87
CA LEU A 45 10.46 -0.21 12.31
C LEU A 45 11.73 -1.03 12.62
N THR A 46 12.12 -1.96 11.75
CA THR A 46 13.35 -2.76 11.95
C THR A 46 14.62 -2.02 11.54
N CYS A 47 14.53 -1.09 10.59
CA CYS A 47 15.68 -0.35 10.10
C CYS A 47 15.90 1.02 10.75
N LEU A 48 14.90 1.57 11.45
CA LEU A 48 15.05 2.84 12.16
C LEU A 48 15.76 2.65 13.51
N PRO A 49 16.71 3.54 13.86
CA PRO A 49 17.29 3.56 15.20
C PRO A 49 16.20 3.82 16.26
N ALA A 50 16.37 3.24 17.45
CA ALA A 50 15.45 3.46 18.57
C ALA A 50 15.25 4.96 18.84
N GLY A 51 14.00 5.42 18.83
CA GLY A 51 13.64 6.82 19.07
C GLY A 51 13.52 7.71 17.82
N VAL A 52 13.82 7.19 16.62
CA VAL A 52 13.56 7.91 15.36
C VAL A 52 12.17 7.57 14.84
N THR A 53 11.31 8.58 14.67
CA THR A 53 10.01 8.41 14.00
C THR A 53 10.07 8.99 12.59
N ALA A 54 9.35 8.38 11.65
CA ALA A 54 9.28 8.84 10.26
C ALA A 54 8.51 10.17 10.07
N ALA A 55 8.04 10.78 11.17
CA ALA A 55 7.15 11.93 11.20
C ALA A 55 7.85 13.30 11.10
N THR A 56 9.18 13.36 11.13
CA THR A 56 9.91 14.63 11.12
C THR A 56 10.69 14.86 9.82
N SER A 57 10.44 16.03 9.24
CA SER A 57 11.15 16.73 8.14
C SER A 57 10.73 16.48 6.68
N VAL A 58 10.37 17.61 6.09
CA VAL A 58 10.19 17.92 4.67
C VAL A 58 11.55 17.94 3.99
N ALA A 59 11.86 16.95 3.17
CA ALA A 59 12.93 17.07 2.18
C ALA A 59 12.48 16.39 0.90
N ASP A 60 12.55 17.18 -0.16
CA ASP A 60 12.10 16.87 -1.51
C ASP A 60 12.94 15.78 -2.18
N GLN A 61 12.33 15.21 -3.23
CA GLN A 61 12.82 14.13 -4.08
C GLN A 61 14.34 14.19 -4.31
N ALA A 62 15.05 13.18 -3.80
CA ALA A 62 16.43 12.89 -4.20
C ALA A 62 16.48 11.54 -4.93
N ASP A 63 17.28 11.48 -5.98
CA ASP A 63 17.49 10.28 -6.80
C ASP A 63 17.97 9.09 -5.96
N PHE A 64 17.43 7.92 -6.28
CA PHE A 64 17.51 6.71 -5.47
C PHE A 64 18.85 5.98 -5.69
N ALA A 65 19.80 6.10 -4.75
CA ALA A 65 21.04 5.32 -4.76
C ALA A 65 20.89 3.98 -3.99
N MET A 66 21.69 2.96 -4.31
CA MET A 66 21.82 1.77 -3.46
C MET A 66 22.56 2.13 -2.16
N GLY A 67 22.03 1.72 -1.00
CA GLY A 67 22.59 2.05 0.33
C GLY A 67 21.83 3.14 1.09
N VAL A 68 20.64 3.51 0.64
CA VAL A 68 19.78 4.54 1.25
C VAL A 68 19.20 4.06 2.58
N ASP A 69 19.34 4.87 3.63
CA ASP A 69 18.71 4.60 4.92
C ASP A 69 17.17 4.53 4.80
N ALA A 70 16.54 3.74 5.67
CA ALA A 70 15.11 3.45 5.57
C ALA A 70 14.23 4.72 5.63
N LEU A 71 14.69 5.76 6.32
CA LEU A 71 14.00 7.05 6.41
C LEU A 71 13.98 7.79 5.06
N THR A 72 15.10 7.78 4.35
CA THR A 72 15.22 8.42 3.05
C THR A 72 14.41 7.68 1.98
N TRP A 73 14.38 6.33 2.02
CA TRP A 73 13.45 5.54 1.19
C TRP A 73 11.99 5.93 1.47
N TYR A 74 11.61 6.04 2.75
CA TYR A 74 10.25 6.39 3.13
C TYR A 74 9.83 7.74 2.58
N ARG A 75 10.69 8.76 2.75
CA ARG A 75 10.45 10.12 2.27
C ARG A 75 10.26 10.19 0.75
N CYS A 76 11.12 9.49 0.01
CA CYS A 76 11.15 9.55 -1.46
C CYS A 76 10.11 8.65 -2.14
N ARG A 77 9.83 7.47 -1.58
CA ARG A 77 8.98 6.45 -2.22
C ARG A 77 7.88 5.93 -1.31
N GLY A 78 8.20 5.61 -0.06
CA GLY A 78 7.25 5.00 0.88
C GLY A 78 5.98 5.81 1.10
N ARG A 79 6.07 7.14 1.28
CA ARG A 79 4.89 8.01 1.46
C ARG A 79 3.95 7.98 0.26
N LYS A 80 4.50 8.03 -0.96
CA LYS A 80 3.70 7.96 -2.19
C LYS A 80 3.01 6.61 -2.27
N LEU A 81 3.76 5.52 -2.09
CA LEU A 81 3.22 4.16 -2.06
C LEU A 81 2.05 4.01 -1.06
N LEU A 82 2.25 4.40 0.19
CA LEU A 82 1.22 4.29 1.23
C LEU A 82 0.01 5.19 0.95
N SER A 83 0.23 6.36 0.36
CA SER A 83 -0.86 7.28 -0.05
C SER A 83 -1.70 6.71 -1.18
N GLU A 84 -1.07 6.01 -2.13
CA GLU A 84 -1.78 5.30 -3.20
C GLU A 84 -2.56 4.09 -2.66
N ILE A 85 -1.98 3.34 -1.72
CA ILE A 85 -2.66 2.24 -1.02
C ILE A 85 -3.89 2.77 -0.25
N ALA A 86 -3.75 3.89 0.45
CA ALA A 86 -4.86 4.53 1.16
C ALA A 86 -5.97 4.98 0.18
N ARG A 87 -5.59 5.56 -0.97
CA ARG A 87 -6.55 5.93 -2.03
C ARG A 87 -7.26 4.71 -2.62
N PHE A 88 -6.54 3.61 -2.84
CA PHE A 88 -7.15 2.35 -3.25
C PHE A 88 -8.23 1.90 -2.26
N TRP A 89 -7.91 1.83 -0.96
CA TRP A 89 -8.89 1.43 0.06
C TRP A 89 -10.08 2.38 0.13
N ALA A 90 -9.85 3.70 0.06
CA ALA A 90 -10.92 4.69 0.01
C ALA A 90 -11.86 4.49 -1.20
N SER A 91 -11.35 4.06 -2.35
CA SER A 91 -12.16 3.78 -3.54
C SER A 91 -13.03 2.52 -3.43
N ARG A 92 -12.66 1.58 -2.54
CA ARG A 92 -13.35 0.28 -2.35
C ARG A 92 -14.27 0.23 -1.15
N MET A 93 -14.18 1.22 -0.26
CA MET A 93 -15.03 1.32 0.91
C MET A 93 -16.36 1.99 0.58
N THR A 94 -17.44 1.44 1.12
CA THR A 94 -18.79 2.03 1.08
C THR A 94 -19.24 2.35 2.49
N TYR A 95 -19.76 3.55 2.72
CA TYR A 95 -20.33 3.89 4.03
C TYR A 95 -21.72 3.29 4.18
N SER A 96 -21.95 2.64 5.32
CA SER A 96 -23.21 2.03 5.70
C SER A 96 -23.84 2.85 6.81
N GLU A 97 -24.94 3.55 6.50
CA GLU A 97 -25.68 4.36 7.48
C GLU A 97 -26.23 3.50 8.62
N ASP A 98 -26.73 2.31 8.31
CA ASP A 98 -27.31 1.38 9.29
C ASP A 98 -26.29 0.91 10.33
N LYS A 99 -25.03 0.72 9.92
CA LYS A 99 -23.94 0.29 10.81
C LYS A 99 -23.09 1.46 11.32
N ALA A 100 -23.34 2.67 10.83
CA ALA A 100 -22.50 3.86 11.04
C ALA A 100 -21.00 3.57 10.82
N ALA A 101 -20.67 2.81 9.77
CA ALA A 101 -19.32 2.30 9.52
C ALA A 101 -19.01 2.18 8.03
N PHE A 102 -17.71 2.22 7.67
CA PHE A 102 -17.24 1.88 6.33
C PHE A 102 -17.09 0.36 6.19
N GLU A 103 -17.59 -0.16 5.08
CA GLU A 103 -17.57 -1.58 4.75
C GLU A 103 -16.83 -1.81 3.44
N ILE A 104 -16.25 -3.00 3.31
CA ILE A 104 -15.69 -3.47 2.05
C ILE A 104 -16.64 -4.54 1.52
N LEU A 105 -17.27 -4.27 0.39
CA LEU A 105 -18.30 -5.14 -0.19
C LEU A 105 -17.70 -6.09 -1.24
N GLY A 106 -18.25 -7.30 -1.32
CA GLY A 106 -17.92 -8.25 -2.40
C GLY A 106 -16.56 -8.94 -2.30
N GLN A 107 -15.87 -8.87 -1.16
CA GLN A 107 -14.62 -9.61 -0.95
C GLN A 107 -14.85 -11.01 -0.39
N LEU A 108 -13.96 -11.93 -0.76
CA LEU A 108 -13.80 -13.21 -0.07
C LEU A 108 -12.88 -12.98 1.13
N CYS A 109 -13.41 -13.13 2.35
CA CYS A 109 -12.56 -13.39 3.50
C CYS A 109 -12.19 -14.87 3.47
N LEU A 110 -10.90 -15.18 3.37
CA LEU A 110 -10.36 -16.50 3.73
C LEU A 110 -9.92 -16.51 5.19
#